data_AF-A0A966UQG8-F1
#
_entry.id   AF-A0A966UQG8-F1
#
_cell.length_a   1.000
_cell.length_b   1.000
_cell.length_c   1.000
_cell.angle_alpha   90.00
_cell.angle_beta   90.00
_cell.angle_gamma   90.00
#
_symmetry.space_group_name_H-M   'P 1'
#
loop_
_entity.id
_entity.type
_entity.pdbx_description
1 polymer ?
#
loop_
_entity_poly.entity_id
_entity_poly.type
_entity_poly.pdbx_seq_one_letter_code
_entity_poly.pdbx_strand_id
1 'polypeptide(L)'
;MVSPTVIKKNNYLDVNDDNDFGFTFTDESEINRPVYTSMEEEVTDLKDRLHAVQKIFLPFLENLSRDPDKPMIKWPNRKEVIDKQIKKLNNLTNI
;
A
#
# COMPACT_ATOMS: atom_id res chain seq x y z
N MET A 1 20.41 -31.82 5.14
CA MET A 1 19.90 -31.23 6.39
C MET A 1 19.15 -29.96 6.02
N VAL A 2 17.85 -29.89 6.26
CA VAL A 2 17.04 -28.67 6.06
C VAL A 2 16.27 -28.42 7.36
N SER A 3 16.46 -27.24 7.94
CA SER A 3 15.91 -26.86 9.24
C SER A 3 14.39 -26.70 9.19
N PRO A 4 13.64 -27.05 10.26
CA PRO A 4 12.20 -26.87 10.28
C PRO A 4 11.84 -25.41 10.53
N THR A 5 11.12 -24.80 9.59
CA THR A 5 10.49 -23.48 9.75
C THR A 5 9.41 -23.55 10.83
N VAL A 6 9.55 -22.77 11.90
CA VAL A 6 8.53 -22.64 12.94
C VAL A 6 7.33 -21.89 12.34
N ILE A 7 6.24 -22.61 12.09
CA ILE A 7 4.95 -22.04 11.70
C ILE A 7 4.39 -21.30 12.92
N LYS A 8 4.37 -19.96 12.88
CA LYS A 8 3.63 -19.17 13.86
C LYS A 8 2.13 -19.44 13.66
N LYS A 9 1.49 -20.07 14.64
CA LYS A 9 0.03 -20.23 14.67
C LYS A 9 -0.62 -18.84 14.70
N ASN A 10 -1.44 -18.53 13.70
CA ASN A 10 -2.29 -17.35 13.72
C ASN A 10 -3.44 -17.61 14.70
N ASN A 11 -3.52 -16.81 15.77
CA ASN A 11 -4.51 -16.93 16.85
C ASN A 11 -5.97 -16.59 16.45
N TYR A 12 -6.27 -16.48 15.16
CA TYR A 12 -7.59 -16.13 14.63
C TYR A 12 -8.22 -17.28 13.82
N LEU A 13 -7.60 -18.46 13.84
CA LEU A 13 -8.02 -19.65 13.06
C LEU A 13 -8.33 -20.82 14.00
N ASP A 14 -9.03 -20.58 15.11
CA ASP A 14 -9.59 -21.68 15.87
C ASP A 14 -10.90 -22.11 15.20
N VAL A 15 -10.78 -23.07 14.29
CA VAL A 15 -11.87 -23.59 13.43
C VAL A 15 -12.80 -24.54 14.20
N ASN A 16 -12.61 -24.69 15.52
CA ASN A 16 -13.43 -25.55 16.38
C ASN A 16 -14.27 -24.75 17.38
N ASP A 17 -14.44 -23.44 17.18
CA ASP A 17 -15.33 -22.65 18.01
C ASP A 17 -16.78 -22.96 17.65
N ASP A 18 -17.56 -23.44 18.62
CA ASP A 18 -19.00 -23.75 18.53
C ASP A 18 -19.88 -22.50 18.23
N ASN A 19 -19.26 -21.36 17.93
CA ASN A 19 -19.88 -20.08 17.57
C ASN A 19 -19.99 -19.85 16.05
N ASP A 20 -19.89 -20.91 15.23
CA ASP A 20 -20.31 -20.82 13.83
C ASP A 20 -21.85 -20.82 13.76
N PHE A 21 -22.42 -19.71 13.30
CA PHE A 21 -23.81 -19.24 13.47
C PHE A 21 -24.89 -20.09 12.74
N GLY A 22 -24.74 -21.41 12.65
CA GLY A 22 -25.73 -22.31 12.07
C GLY A 22 -25.99 -22.10 10.57
N PHE A 23 -25.06 -21.47 9.85
CA PHE A 23 -25.12 -21.37 8.40
C PHE A 23 -24.36 -22.55 7.77
N THR A 24 -25.09 -23.55 7.28
CA THR A 24 -24.53 -24.47 6.28
C THR A 24 -24.62 -23.80 4.93
N PHE A 25 -23.46 -23.46 4.35
CA PHE A 25 -23.38 -22.91 3.00
C PHE A 25 -23.88 -23.95 1.99
N THR A 26 -25.06 -23.75 1.43
CA THR A 26 -25.45 -24.35 0.15
C THR A 26 -24.57 -23.74 -0.94
N ASP A 27 -23.78 -24.60 -1.59
CA ASP A 27 -22.84 -24.34 -2.70
C ASP A 27 -22.18 -22.95 -2.72
N GLU A 28 -20.94 -22.89 -2.25
CA GLU A 28 -20.08 -21.70 -2.13
C GLU A 28 -19.91 -20.91 -3.44
N SER A 29 -20.27 -21.49 -4.59
CA SER A 29 -20.08 -20.88 -5.91
C SER A 29 -21.03 -19.71 -6.21
N GLU A 30 -22.18 -19.58 -5.54
CA GLU A 30 -23.19 -18.57 -5.89
C GLU A 30 -23.14 -17.28 -5.06
N ILE A 31 -22.54 -17.30 -3.85
CA ILE A 31 -22.69 -16.19 -2.89
C ILE A 31 -21.55 -15.14 -2.95
N ASN A 32 -20.44 -15.38 -3.66
CA ASN A 32 -19.23 -14.55 -3.45
C ASN A 32 -18.59 -13.88 -4.68
N ARG A 33 -19.13 -14.04 -5.90
CA ARG A 33 -18.44 -13.56 -7.11
C ARG A 33 -18.46 -12.04 -7.35
N PRO A 34 -19.59 -11.31 -7.22
CA PRO A 34 -19.63 -9.90 -7.62
C PRO A 34 -18.93 -8.97 -6.61
N VAL A 35 -18.92 -9.33 -5.33
CA VAL A 35 -18.36 -8.48 -4.26
C VAL A 35 -16.83 -8.50 -4.26
N TYR A 36 -16.20 -9.68 -4.39
CA TYR A 36 -14.73 -9.76 -4.45
C TYR A 36 -14.15 -9.10 -5.71
N THR A 37 -14.78 -9.31 -6.88
CA THR A 37 -14.34 -8.65 -8.11
C THR A 37 -14.41 -7.13 -8.01
N SER A 38 -15.46 -6.57 -7.41
CA SER A 38 -15.57 -5.13 -7.19
C SER A 38 -14.47 -4.58 -6.26
N MET A 39 -14.11 -5.33 -5.21
CA MET A 39 -13.06 -4.92 -4.26
C MET A 39 -11.66 -5.01 -4.88
N GLU A 40 -11.41 -6.01 -5.72
CA GLU A 40 -10.15 -6.16 -6.46
C GLU A 40 -9.94 -5.04 -7.48
N GLU A 41 -11.00 -4.67 -8.20
CA GLU A 41 -11.00 -3.54 -9.13
C GLU A 41 -10.75 -2.21 -8.39
N GLU A 42 -11.41 -1.97 -7.26
CA GLU A 42 -11.21 -0.77 -6.44
C GLU A 42 -9.78 -0.69 -5.88
N VAL A 43 -9.24 -1.80 -5.36
CA VAL A 43 -7.85 -1.85 -4.89
C VAL A 43 -6.86 -1.58 -6.03
N THR A 44 -7.15 -2.06 -7.23
CA THR A 44 -6.30 -1.83 -8.42
C THR A 44 -6.34 -0.36 -8.84
N ASP A 45 -7.52 0.26 -8.90
CA ASP A 45 -7.68 1.70 -9.17
C ASP A 45 -6.91 2.55 -8.15
N LEU A 46 -7.04 2.24 -6.86
CA LEU A 46 -6.32 2.95 -5.80
C LEU A 46 -4.79 2.85 -5.95
N LYS A 47 -4.28 1.67 -6.32
CA LYS A 47 -2.84 1.47 -6.61
C LYS A 47 -2.40 2.31 -7.81
N ASP A 48 -3.16 2.30 -8.89
CA ASP A 48 -2.83 3.07 -10.09
C ASP A 48 -2.83 4.58 -9.84
N ARG A 49 -3.78 5.06 -9.02
CA ARG A 49 -3.82 6.46 -8.58
C ARG A 49 -2.62 6.82 -7.71
N LEU A 50 -2.18 5.94 -6.82
CA LEU A 50 -0.97 6.15 -6.01
C LEU A 50 0.30 6.19 -6.87
N HIS A 51 0.41 5.31 -7.87
CA HIS A 51 1.48 5.36 -8.86
C HIS A 51 1.46 6.64 -9.69
N ALA A 52 0.28 7.10 -10.10
CA ALA A 52 0.14 8.35 -10.84
C ALA A 52 0.61 9.55 -10.01
N VAL A 53 0.23 9.61 -8.73
CA VAL A 53 0.71 10.62 -7.78
C VAL A 53 2.24 10.57 -7.69
N GLN A 54 2.84 9.40 -7.48
CA GLN A 54 4.30 9.29 -7.40
C GLN A 54 4.98 9.79 -8.69
N LYS A 55 4.48 9.41 -9.87
CA LYS A 55 5.01 9.84 -11.17
C LYS A 55 4.94 11.36 -11.40
N ILE A 56 3.93 12.04 -10.84
CA ILE A 56 3.79 13.50 -10.96
C ILE A 56 4.74 14.20 -9.99
N PHE A 57 4.76 13.79 -8.73
CA PHE A 57 5.45 14.52 -7.68
C PHE A 57 6.95 14.24 -7.62
N LEU A 58 7.41 13.03 -7.94
CA LEU A 58 8.82 12.67 -7.90
C LEU A 58 9.70 13.58 -8.81
N PRO A 59 9.42 13.73 -10.12
CA PRO A 59 10.24 14.58 -10.99
C PRO A 59 10.17 16.05 -10.59
N PHE A 60 9.04 16.52 -10.06
CA PHE A 60 8.92 17.88 -9.54
C PHE A 60 9.86 18.11 -8.34
N LEU A 61 9.85 17.20 -7.37
CA LEU A 61 10.72 17.26 -6.19
C LEU A 61 12.20 17.17 -6.57
N GLU A 62 12.57 16.29 -7.50
CA GLU A 62 13.94 16.18 -8.01
C GLU A 62 14.39 17.47 -8.71
N ASN A 63 13.54 18.03 -9.57
CA ASN A 63 13.83 19.29 -10.25
C ASN A 63 13.99 20.45 -9.26
N LEU A 64 13.17 20.48 -8.20
CA LEU A 64 13.25 21.48 -7.13
C LEU A 64 14.53 21.36 -6.29
N SER A 65 15.09 20.15 -6.17
CA SER A 65 16.36 19.89 -5.50
C SER A 65 17.59 20.18 -6.36
N ARG A 66 17.47 20.21 -7.70
CA ARG A 66 18.63 20.27 -8.61
C ARG A 66 19.32 21.64 -8.64
N ASP A 67 18.58 22.73 -8.41
CA ASP A 67 19.09 24.10 -8.41
C ASP A 67 18.82 24.82 -7.06
N PRO A 68 19.50 24.45 -5.97
CA PRO A 68 19.28 25.05 -4.65
C PRO A 68 19.69 26.54 -4.60
N ASP A 69 20.65 26.95 -5.43
CA ASP A 69 21.26 28.29 -5.44
C ASP A 69 20.54 29.31 -6.33
N LYS A 70 19.55 28.90 -7.16
CA LYS A 70 18.76 29.84 -7.98
C LYS A 70 17.79 30.62 -7.08
N PRO A 71 17.97 31.95 -6.92
CA PRO A 71 17.25 32.73 -5.93
C PRO A 71 15.94 33.26 -6.53
N MET A 72 14.87 32.48 -6.45
CA MET A 72 13.51 33.04 -6.49
C MET A 72 12.82 32.91 -5.11
N ILE A 73 13.28 31.99 -4.25
CA ILE A 73 12.67 31.71 -2.93
C ILE A 73 13.79 31.39 -1.91
N LYS A 74 13.92 32.20 -0.85
CA LYS A 74 14.76 31.85 0.31
C LYS A 74 14.15 30.64 1.01
N TRP A 75 14.72 29.46 0.80
CA TRP A 75 14.32 28.23 1.46
C TRP A 75 15.56 27.59 2.10
N PRO A 76 15.80 27.83 3.41
CA PRO A 76 16.94 27.25 4.10
C PRO A 76 16.82 25.71 4.11
N ASN A 77 17.95 25.02 3.96
CA ASN A 77 18.03 23.54 3.96
C ASN A 77 17.07 22.87 2.94
N ARG A 78 16.79 23.54 1.80
CA ARG A 78 15.85 23.06 0.77
C ARG A 78 16.05 21.60 0.40
N LYS A 79 17.30 21.20 0.16
CA LYS A 79 17.65 19.82 -0.21
C LYS A 79 17.20 18.81 0.84
N GLU A 80 17.54 19.01 2.11
CA GLU A 80 17.16 18.11 3.20
C GLU A 80 15.64 18.02 3.38
N VAL A 81 14.93 19.14 3.20
CA VAL A 81 13.47 19.16 3.29
C VAL A 81 12.87 18.35 2.14
N ILE A 82 13.35 18.54 0.92
CA ILE A 82 12.89 17.78 -0.27
C ILE A 82 13.20 16.29 -0.10
N ASP A 83 14.40 15.92 0.33
CA ASP A 83 14.79 14.52 0.54
C ASP A 83 13.86 13.83 1.55
N LYS A 84 13.46 14.52 2.62
CA LYS A 84 12.45 14.04 3.58
C LYS A 84 11.08 13.83 2.94
N GLN A 85 10.64 14.74 2.06
CA GLN A 85 9.35 14.60 1.37
C GLN A 85 9.36 13.46 0.35
N ILE A 86 10.46 13.29 -0.41
CA ILE A 86 10.65 12.15 -1.31
C ILE A 86 10.57 10.83 -0.52
N LYS A 87 11.26 10.75 0.62
CA LYS A 87 11.21 9.56 1.48
C LYS A 87 9.78 9.26 1.97
N LYS A 88 9.02 10.28 2.38
CA LYS A 88 7.61 10.13 2.80
C LYS A 88 6.73 9.67 1.63
N LEU A 89 6.89 10.28 0.45
CA LEU A 89 6.15 9.92 -0.75
C LEU A 89 6.37 8.45 -1.09
N ASN A 90 7.63 8.02 -1.18
CA ASN A 90 7.98 6.64 -1.48
C ASN A 90 7.45 5.66 -0.43
N ASN A 91 7.47 6.00 0.86
CA ASN A 91 6.90 5.14 1.91
C ASN A 91 5.38 4.95 1.75
N LEU A 92 4.67 5.97 1.25
CA LEU A 92 3.21 5.90 1.08
C LEU A 92 2.78 5.22 -0.22
N THR A 93 3.59 5.33 -1.29
CA THR A 93 3.19 4.89 -2.64
C THR A 93 3.86 3.60 -3.10
N ASN A 94 4.88 3.10 -2.39
CA ASN A 94 5.56 1.86 -2.75
C ASN A 94 4.86 0.65 -2.10
N ILE A 95 3.79 0.20 -2.75
CA ILE A 95 2.89 -0.89 -2.35
C ILE A 95 2.94 -2.06 -3.33
#